data_AF-A0A1F2TR24-F1
#
_entry.id   AF-A0A1F2TR24-F1
#
_cell.length_a   1.000
_cell.length_b   1.000
_cell.length_c   1.000
_cell.angle_alpha   90.00
_cell.angle_beta   90.00
_cell.angle_gamma   90.00
#
_symmetry.space_group_name_H-M   'P 1'
#
loop_
_entity.id
_entity.type
_entity.pdbx_description
1 polymer ?
#
loop_
_entity_poly.entity_id
_entity_poly.type
_entity_poly.pdbx_seq_one_letter_code
_entity_poly.pdbx_strand_id
1 'polypeptide(L)'
;MRRKAARAAAALLCAGVVACGGGPNGPSGPAAPLVFAVSPASGPASGGTPVRITGANFAAGASVTIGGVPAADVIVESSSAITARTGAHAAGAGDVIVIVGGRVASLPGGFTYEVVVSAAPAITAIVAKGTRSNEPAQFADLAELIDITATVQDPDTPLDELKFEWSAEAGTFSGTGPVVKWLAPAAGPTPLQVRITVAVSDPSNRVEGSTIVSLHDSVKEVGDMARRFLLDFSDSTIKDPDAVLRDFSRSARCEGGRSAEKEDVEKNREHYQILDSSVGDASVTFQFAGRPCGALASPPDGDACAAVPTRWRSLCLKTFDECTAGDIGTIAGTDFVTAVFEQSQWRLCASDYKGDGPLRPNFIR
;
A
#
# COMPACT_ATOMS: atom_id res chain seq x y z
N MET A 1 42.51 -44.86 -42.92
CA MET A 1 42.04 -46.22 -43.27
C MET A 1 40.72 -46.10 -44.03
N ARG A 2 40.76 -46.23 -45.36
CA ARG A 2 40.13 -47.32 -46.15
C ARG A 2 38.61 -47.41 -45.94
N ARG A 3 37.81 -46.75 -46.78
CA ARG A 3 37.32 -47.22 -48.11
C ARG A 3 36.52 -48.53 -48.03
N LYS A 4 35.24 -48.48 -48.46
CA LYS A 4 34.71 -49.06 -49.72
C LYS A 4 33.17 -49.00 -49.67
N ALA A 5 32.50 -48.31 -50.60
CA ALA A 5 32.18 -48.73 -51.99
C ALA A 5 31.03 -49.76 -52.00
N ALA A 6 30.08 -49.80 -52.94
CA ALA A 6 30.05 -49.25 -54.28
C ALA A 6 28.66 -49.47 -54.92
N ARG A 7 28.44 -48.82 -56.08
CA ARG A 7 27.76 -49.30 -57.30
C ARG A 7 26.21 -49.34 -57.31
N ALA A 8 25.52 -49.04 -58.43
CA ALA A 8 25.90 -48.64 -59.78
C ALA A 8 24.68 -48.24 -60.65
N ALA A 9 24.93 -47.37 -61.65
CA ALA A 9 24.52 -47.36 -63.08
C ALA A 9 23.01 -47.44 -63.47
N ALA A 10 22.51 -46.90 -64.58
CA ALA A 10 23.07 -46.40 -65.84
C ALA A 10 22.04 -45.39 -66.47
N ALA A 11 22.47 -44.24 -66.99
CA ALA A 11 22.71 -43.92 -68.41
C ALA A 11 21.46 -43.87 -69.33
N LEU A 12 21.21 -42.70 -69.95
CA LEU A 12 21.02 -42.59 -71.40
C LEU A 12 21.26 -41.14 -71.87
N LEU A 13 22.21 -40.99 -72.81
CA LEU A 13 22.41 -39.80 -73.64
C LEU A 13 21.26 -39.67 -74.65
N CYS A 14 20.84 -38.45 -74.94
CA CYS A 14 20.59 -38.03 -76.32
C CYS A 14 20.77 -36.51 -76.44
N ALA A 15 21.83 -36.11 -77.14
CA ALA A 15 22.02 -34.77 -77.64
C ALA A 15 21.07 -34.53 -78.82
N GLY A 16 20.30 -33.45 -78.75
CA GLY A 16 19.50 -32.93 -79.84
C GLY A 16 19.50 -31.42 -79.73
N VAL A 17 20.55 -30.79 -80.26
CA VAL A 17 20.58 -29.34 -80.47
C VAL A 17 19.56 -29.04 -81.57
N VAL A 18 18.40 -28.51 -81.19
CA VAL A 18 17.54 -27.76 -82.10
C VAL A 18 17.78 -26.29 -81.79
N ALA A 19 18.64 -25.69 -82.60
CA ALA A 19 18.76 -24.23 -82.68
C ALA A 19 17.50 -23.70 -83.38
N CYS A 20 16.49 -23.32 -82.60
CA CYS A 20 15.49 -22.39 -83.08
C CYS A 20 16.08 -20.99 -82.96
N GLY A 21 16.46 -20.40 -84.10
CA GLY A 21 16.76 -18.98 -84.20
C GLY A 21 15.52 -18.16 -83.82
N GLY A 22 15.53 -17.57 -82.64
CA GLY A 22 14.57 -16.57 -82.19
C GLY A 22 15.30 -15.25 -81.96
N GLY A 23 14.93 -14.21 -82.70
CA GLY A 23 15.51 -12.85 -82.58
C GLY A 23 15.31 -12.22 -81.18
N PRO A 24 16.04 -11.13 -80.87
CA PRO A 24 16.22 -10.67 -79.49
C PRO A 24 15.03 -9.94 -78.84
N ASN A 25 13.81 -9.97 -79.41
CA ASN A 25 12.66 -9.21 -78.89
C ASN A 25 11.38 -10.04 -78.80
N GLY A 26 11.43 -11.17 -78.09
CA GLY A 26 10.20 -11.72 -77.49
C GLY A 26 9.75 -10.78 -76.36
N PRO A 27 8.45 -10.50 -76.17
CA PRO A 27 8.00 -9.72 -75.02
C PRO A 27 8.47 -10.44 -73.75
N SER A 28 9.43 -9.84 -73.05
CA SER A 28 9.86 -10.33 -71.74
C SER A 28 8.64 -10.31 -70.85
N GLY A 29 8.16 -11.51 -70.47
CA GLY A 29 7.06 -11.62 -69.53
C GLY A 29 7.38 -10.80 -68.26
N PRO A 30 6.39 -10.15 -67.63
CA PRO A 30 6.66 -9.29 -66.48
C PRO A 30 7.45 -10.06 -65.42
N ALA A 31 8.54 -9.45 -64.94
CA ALA A 31 9.45 -10.09 -64.01
C ALA A 31 8.71 -10.51 -62.71
N ALA A 32 9.07 -11.67 -62.16
CA ALA A 32 8.47 -12.14 -60.92
C ALA A 32 8.82 -11.19 -59.75
N PRO A 33 7.87 -10.91 -58.83
CA PRO A 33 8.17 -10.14 -57.63
C PRO A 33 9.21 -10.85 -56.77
N LEU A 34 10.00 -10.08 -56.03
CA LEU A 34 10.92 -10.57 -55.00
C LEU A 34 10.68 -9.81 -53.71
N VAL A 35 10.78 -10.49 -52.57
CA VAL A 35 10.73 -9.87 -51.23
C VAL A 35 12.07 -10.10 -50.57
N PHE A 36 12.74 -9.03 -50.13
CA PHE A 36 14.06 -9.09 -49.51
C PHE A 36 13.98 -8.89 -48.00
N ALA A 37 13.18 -7.93 -47.53
CA ALA A 37 13.03 -7.66 -46.11
C ALA A 37 11.69 -6.98 -45.80
N VAL A 38 11.33 -6.98 -44.52
CA VAL A 38 10.24 -6.19 -43.93
C VAL A 38 10.79 -5.42 -42.73
N SER A 39 10.37 -4.17 -42.55
CA SER A 39 10.81 -3.32 -41.43
C SER A 39 9.65 -2.53 -40.85
N PRO A 40 9.40 -2.59 -39.52
CA PRO A 40 10.03 -3.50 -38.57
C PRO A 40 9.74 -4.98 -38.89
N ALA A 41 10.63 -5.88 -38.44
CA ALA A 41 10.51 -7.33 -38.65
C ALA A 41 9.77 -8.06 -37.50
N SER A 42 9.24 -7.32 -36.52
CA SER A 42 8.37 -7.85 -35.48
C SER A 42 7.34 -6.84 -35.02
N GLY A 43 6.33 -7.33 -34.31
CA GLY A 43 5.27 -6.52 -33.71
C GLY A 43 4.23 -7.36 -32.97
N PRO A 44 3.23 -6.73 -32.32
CA PRO A 44 2.26 -7.42 -31.49
C PRO A 44 1.41 -8.45 -32.25
N ALA A 45 1.09 -9.57 -31.62
CA ALA A 45 0.15 -10.58 -32.11
C ALA A 45 -1.25 -10.00 -32.43
N SER A 46 -1.64 -8.91 -31.77
CA SER A 46 -2.89 -8.18 -32.06
C SER A 46 -2.90 -7.46 -33.44
N GLY A 47 -1.76 -7.39 -34.13
CA GLY A 47 -1.62 -6.73 -35.42
C GLY A 47 -1.52 -5.20 -35.32
N GLY A 48 -1.72 -4.51 -36.44
CA GLY A 48 -1.72 -3.05 -36.52
C GLY A 48 -0.34 -2.41 -36.76
N THR A 49 0.73 -3.20 -36.83
CA THR A 49 2.10 -2.72 -37.07
C THR A 49 2.23 -2.18 -38.49
N PRO A 50 2.54 -0.88 -38.69
CA PRO A 50 2.89 -0.37 -40.01
C PRO A 50 4.25 -0.92 -40.41
N VAL A 51 4.31 -1.58 -41.55
CA VAL A 51 5.51 -2.24 -42.07
C VAL A 51 5.86 -1.72 -43.45
N ARG A 52 7.16 -1.69 -43.74
CA ARG A 52 7.71 -1.42 -45.06
C ARG A 52 8.40 -2.65 -45.60
N ILE A 53 7.89 -3.18 -46.71
CA ILE A 53 8.39 -4.36 -47.40
C ILE A 53 9.27 -3.90 -48.54
N THR A 54 10.53 -4.33 -48.55
CA THR A 54 11.50 -4.05 -49.62
C THR A 54 11.69 -5.25 -50.52
N GLY A 55 11.84 -5.00 -51.81
CA GLY A 55 11.83 -6.06 -52.81
C GLY A 55 12.16 -5.57 -54.22
N ALA A 56 11.68 -6.30 -55.21
CA ALA A 56 11.77 -5.92 -56.61
C ALA A 56 10.52 -6.34 -57.39
N ASN A 57 10.27 -5.65 -58.50
CA ASN A 57 9.16 -5.89 -59.44
C ASN A 57 7.77 -5.80 -58.81
N PHE A 58 7.59 -4.92 -57.82
CA PHE A 58 6.27 -4.55 -57.32
C PHE A 58 5.53 -3.66 -58.33
N ALA A 59 4.22 -3.81 -58.38
CA ALA A 59 3.36 -3.03 -59.28
C ALA A 59 2.00 -2.78 -58.62
N ALA A 60 1.29 -1.76 -59.09
CA ALA A 60 -0.04 -1.40 -58.58
C ALA A 60 -1.00 -2.61 -58.57
N GLY A 61 -1.79 -2.73 -57.51
CA GLY A 61 -2.67 -3.87 -57.29
C GLY A 61 -2.00 -5.09 -56.63
N ALA A 62 -0.79 -4.93 -56.07
CA ALA A 62 -0.18 -5.95 -55.23
C ALA A 62 -1.04 -6.24 -53.99
N SER A 63 -1.16 -7.51 -53.60
CA SER A 63 -1.70 -7.91 -52.31
C SER A 63 -0.61 -8.47 -51.42
N VAL A 64 -0.76 -8.27 -50.11
CA VAL A 64 0.20 -8.70 -49.09
C VAL A 64 -0.52 -9.54 -48.05
N THR A 65 0.05 -10.68 -47.69
CA THR A 65 -0.33 -11.44 -46.50
C THR A 65 0.89 -11.65 -45.61
N ILE A 66 0.72 -11.56 -44.29
CA ILE A 66 1.77 -11.81 -43.30
C ILE A 66 1.26 -12.88 -42.34
N GLY A 67 1.98 -13.99 -42.18
CA GLY A 67 1.50 -15.15 -41.41
C GLY A 67 0.21 -15.75 -41.99
N GLY A 68 -0.05 -15.56 -43.28
CA GLY A 68 -1.31 -15.97 -43.93
C GLY A 68 -2.51 -15.03 -43.70
N VAL A 69 -2.34 -13.95 -42.93
CA VAL A 69 -3.39 -12.94 -42.69
C VAL A 69 -3.24 -11.78 -43.70
N PRO A 70 -4.29 -11.36 -44.41
CA PRO A 70 -4.24 -10.19 -45.29
C PRO A 70 -3.80 -8.93 -44.55
N ALA A 71 -2.81 -8.23 -45.09
CA ALA A 71 -2.38 -6.94 -44.58
C ALA A 71 -3.35 -5.84 -45.03
N ALA A 72 -3.57 -4.84 -44.18
CA ALA A 72 -4.35 -3.64 -44.48
C ALA A 72 -3.44 -2.52 -45.05
N ASP A 73 -4.04 -1.44 -45.55
CA ASP A 73 -3.34 -0.23 -46.01
C ASP A 73 -2.20 -0.50 -47.00
N VAL A 74 -2.35 -1.49 -47.89
CA VAL A 74 -1.30 -1.88 -48.84
C VAL A 74 -1.14 -0.80 -49.92
N ILE A 75 0.00 -0.12 -49.90
CA ILE A 75 0.37 0.94 -50.85
C ILE A 75 1.71 0.57 -51.48
N VAL A 76 1.74 0.49 -52.81
CA VAL A 76 2.98 0.29 -53.58
C VAL A 76 3.62 1.66 -53.82
N GLU A 77 4.70 1.97 -53.08
CA GLU A 77 5.40 3.25 -53.20
C GLU A 77 6.26 3.30 -54.47
N SER A 78 6.88 2.17 -54.83
CA SER A 78 7.74 2.02 -56.00
C SER A 78 7.83 0.54 -56.41
N SER A 79 8.56 0.24 -57.48
CA SER A 79 8.83 -1.15 -57.88
C SER A 79 9.65 -1.95 -56.88
N SER A 80 10.17 -1.32 -55.82
CA SER A 80 11.00 -1.95 -54.79
C SER A 80 10.50 -1.74 -53.35
N ALA A 81 9.35 -1.08 -53.16
CA ALA A 81 8.81 -0.78 -51.84
C ALA A 81 7.28 -0.84 -51.77
N ILE A 82 6.78 -1.51 -50.73
CA ILE A 82 5.37 -1.53 -50.33
C ILE A 82 5.28 -1.10 -48.86
N THR A 83 4.33 -0.25 -48.53
CA THR A 83 3.87 -0.06 -47.15
C THR A 83 2.58 -0.82 -46.94
N ALA A 84 2.42 -1.40 -45.75
CA ALA A 84 1.24 -2.17 -45.37
C ALA A 84 1.09 -2.15 -43.84
N ARG A 85 -0.03 -2.66 -43.33
CA ARG A 85 -0.29 -2.82 -41.90
C ARG A 85 -0.63 -4.27 -41.57
N THR A 86 0.05 -4.85 -40.58
CA THR A 86 -0.18 -6.26 -40.19
C THR A 86 -1.61 -6.48 -39.68
N GLY A 87 -2.20 -7.63 -40.00
CA GLY A 87 -3.40 -8.12 -39.33
C GLY A 87 -3.07 -8.92 -38.07
N ALA A 88 -4.07 -9.16 -37.23
CA ALA A 88 -3.93 -9.99 -36.02
C ALA A 88 -3.63 -11.46 -36.38
N HIS A 89 -2.67 -12.06 -35.68
CA HIS A 89 -2.20 -13.44 -35.90
C HIS A 89 -1.73 -14.04 -34.57
N ALA A 90 -1.68 -15.37 -34.47
CA ALA A 90 -1.09 -16.02 -33.29
C ALA A 90 0.41 -15.67 -33.14
N ALA A 91 0.93 -15.70 -31.92
CA ALA A 91 2.35 -15.43 -31.71
C ALA A 91 3.25 -16.47 -32.42
N GLY A 92 4.37 -16.01 -32.97
CA GLY A 92 5.31 -16.83 -33.74
C GLY A 92 5.75 -16.19 -35.06
N ALA A 93 6.58 -16.91 -35.80
CA ALA A 93 7.06 -16.47 -37.11
C ALA A 93 5.94 -16.54 -38.16
N GLY A 94 5.84 -15.49 -38.98
CA GLY A 94 4.90 -15.35 -40.09
C GLY A 94 5.62 -15.08 -41.41
N ASP A 95 5.25 -15.82 -42.44
CA ASP A 95 5.76 -15.61 -43.79
C ASP A 95 5.17 -14.31 -44.39
N VAL A 96 6.02 -13.51 -45.04
CA VAL A 96 5.58 -12.32 -45.79
C VAL A 96 5.42 -12.72 -47.25
N ILE A 97 4.18 -12.73 -47.73
CA ILE A 97 3.85 -13.10 -49.11
C ILE A 97 3.31 -11.89 -49.84
N VAL A 98 3.89 -11.59 -51.00
CA VAL A 98 3.44 -10.52 -51.90
C VAL A 98 2.99 -11.15 -53.22
N ILE A 99 1.77 -10.84 -53.64
CA ILE A 99 1.22 -11.31 -54.92
C ILE A 99 1.06 -10.13 -55.86
N VAL A 100 1.68 -10.20 -57.04
CA VAL A 100 1.61 -9.16 -58.08
C VAL A 100 1.15 -9.80 -59.39
N GLY A 101 -0.06 -9.45 -59.85
CA GLY A 101 -0.61 -9.98 -61.10
C GLY A 101 -0.64 -11.53 -61.16
N GLY A 102 -0.95 -12.18 -60.03
CA GLY A 102 -0.98 -13.64 -59.91
C GLY A 102 0.36 -14.33 -59.67
N ARG A 103 1.49 -13.60 -59.64
CA ARG A 103 2.80 -14.15 -59.28
C ARG A 103 3.09 -13.96 -57.80
N VAL A 104 3.70 -14.95 -57.18
CA VAL A 104 3.95 -15.01 -55.74
C VAL A 104 5.43 -14.77 -55.44
N ALA A 105 5.71 -13.88 -54.49
CA ALA A 105 6.99 -13.76 -53.80
C ALA A 105 6.79 -14.04 -52.32
N SER A 106 7.73 -14.75 -51.69
CA SER A 106 7.66 -15.09 -50.28
C SER A 106 8.98 -14.80 -49.58
N LEU A 107 8.89 -14.28 -48.36
CA LEU A 107 9.97 -14.21 -47.37
C LEU A 107 9.54 -15.05 -46.16
N PRO A 108 9.96 -16.32 -46.09
CA PRO A 108 9.59 -17.22 -45.00
C PRO A 108 10.07 -16.69 -43.64
N GLY A 109 9.20 -16.71 -42.63
CA GLY A 109 9.48 -16.19 -41.30
C GLY A 109 9.93 -14.71 -41.26
N GLY A 110 9.58 -13.94 -42.30
CA GLY A 110 10.04 -12.56 -42.46
C GLY A 110 9.55 -11.61 -41.36
N PHE A 111 8.45 -11.93 -40.68
CA PHE A 111 7.90 -11.14 -39.59
C PHE A 111 7.65 -12.01 -38.34
N THR A 112 7.92 -11.50 -37.14
CA THR A 112 7.63 -12.20 -35.88
C THR A 112 6.49 -11.53 -35.12
N TYR A 113 5.41 -12.26 -34.88
CA TYR A 113 4.33 -11.84 -34.00
C TYR A 113 4.69 -12.15 -32.55
N GLU A 114 4.81 -11.11 -31.73
CA GLU A 114 5.21 -11.19 -30.33
C GLU A 114 3.99 -11.15 -29.40
N VAL A 115 4.04 -11.92 -28.31
CA VAL A 115 3.09 -11.74 -27.21
C VAL A 115 3.53 -10.50 -26.43
N VAL A 116 2.68 -9.49 -26.39
CA VAL A 116 2.84 -8.39 -25.44
C VAL A 116 2.17 -8.83 -24.15
N VAL A 117 2.97 -9.15 -23.13
CA VAL A 117 2.47 -9.36 -21.77
C VAL A 117 2.42 -8.00 -21.08
N SER A 118 1.23 -7.58 -20.69
CA SER A 118 1.06 -6.38 -19.86
C SER A 118 1.57 -6.69 -18.45
N ALA A 119 2.34 -5.77 -17.85
CA ALA A 119 2.80 -5.98 -16.48
C ALA A 119 1.66 -5.65 -15.52
N ALA A 120 1.55 -6.40 -14.43
CA ALA A 120 0.52 -6.11 -13.43
C ALA A 120 0.88 -4.87 -12.60
N PRO A 121 -0.10 -4.12 -12.10
CA PRO A 121 0.14 -3.01 -11.20
C PRO A 121 0.81 -3.50 -9.91
N ALA A 122 1.67 -2.69 -9.32
CA ALA A 122 2.33 -2.96 -8.06
C ALA A 122 1.88 -1.96 -6.99
N ILE A 123 1.13 -2.44 -5.99
CA ILE A 123 0.79 -1.65 -4.80
C ILE A 123 1.98 -1.72 -3.84
N THR A 124 2.70 -0.61 -3.69
CA THR A 124 3.95 -0.55 -2.91
C THR A 124 3.74 -0.06 -1.48
N ALA A 125 2.68 0.73 -1.24
CA ALA A 125 2.30 1.18 0.09
C ALA A 125 0.81 1.49 0.16
N ILE A 126 0.22 1.32 1.35
CA ILE A 126 -1.10 1.82 1.70
C ILE A 126 -0.99 2.51 3.06
N VAL A 127 -1.26 3.81 3.10
CA VAL A 127 -1.11 4.65 4.29
C VAL A 127 -2.46 5.29 4.62
N ALA A 128 -2.88 5.13 5.86
CA ALA A 128 -4.02 5.77 6.48
C ALA A 128 -3.51 6.88 7.41
N LYS A 129 -3.99 8.10 7.21
CA LYS A 129 -3.50 9.28 7.92
C LYS A 129 -4.65 10.20 8.31
N GLY A 130 -4.81 10.42 9.62
CA GLY A 130 -5.73 11.41 10.16
C GLY A 130 -5.24 12.83 9.97
N THR A 131 -6.06 13.78 10.40
CA THR A 131 -5.81 15.22 10.20
C THR A 131 -5.10 15.88 11.38
N ARG A 132 -5.01 15.20 12.54
CA ARG A 132 -4.38 15.79 13.72
C ARG A 132 -2.86 15.81 13.57
N SER A 133 -2.24 16.87 14.04
CA SER A 133 -0.79 17.03 13.98
C SER A 133 -0.09 15.88 14.72
N ASN A 134 0.90 15.28 14.08
CA ASN A 134 1.69 14.14 14.59
C ASN A 134 0.90 12.87 14.91
N GLU A 135 -0.38 12.78 14.52
CA GLU A 135 -1.16 11.55 14.66
C GLU A 135 -0.46 10.38 13.97
N PRO A 136 -0.32 9.22 14.62
CA PRO A 136 0.31 8.06 14.00
C PRO A 136 -0.37 7.67 12.68
N ALA A 137 0.41 7.12 11.74
CA ALA A 137 -0.22 6.42 10.61
C ALA A 137 -0.92 5.15 11.12
N GLN A 138 -1.91 4.67 10.37
CA GLN A 138 -2.67 3.47 10.70
C GLN A 138 -3.46 3.58 12.01
N PHE A 139 -3.88 4.79 12.36
CA PHE A 139 -4.69 5.10 13.52
C PHE A 139 -5.91 5.90 13.08
N ALA A 140 -7.03 5.69 13.77
CA ALA A 140 -8.23 6.50 13.66
C ALA A 140 -9.04 6.41 14.96
N ASP A 141 -9.75 7.47 15.31
CA ASP A 141 -10.82 7.40 16.29
C ASP A 141 -12.17 7.08 15.64
N LEU A 142 -13.12 6.59 16.44
CA LEU A 142 -14.52 6.47 16.03
C LEU A 142 -15.04 7.80 15.46
N ALA A 143 -15.82 7.68 14.38
CA ALA A 143 -16.35 8.80 13.60
C ALA A 143 -15.30 9.73 12.95
N GLU A 144 -14.01 9.41 12.99
CA GLU A 144 -12.99 10.21 12.35
C GLU A 144 -12.98 10.01 10.83
N LEU A 145 -12.79 11.13 10.10
CA LEU A 145 -12.57 11.11 8.66
C LEU A 145 -11.06 11.24 8.38
N ILE A 146 -10.47 10.18 7.83
CA ILE A 146 -9.03 10.13 7.51
C ILE A 146 -8.81 9.95 6.01
N ASP A 147 -7.60 10.27 5.55
CA ASP A 147 -7.19 10.01 4.17
C ASP A 147 -6.51 8.63 4.08
N ILE A 148 -6.91 7.84 3.09
CA ILE A 148 -6.26 6.57 2.72
C ILE A 148 -5.60 6.75 1.36
N THR A 149 -4.30 6.52 1.31
CA THR A 149 -3.47 6.68 0.11
C THR A 149 -2.80 5.36 -0.26
N ALA A 150 -3.01 4.89 -1.49
CA ALA A 150 -2.25 3.81 -2.10
C ALA A 150 -1.17 4.37 -3.03
N THR A 151 0.07 3.92 -2.87
CA THR A 151 1.15 4.17 -3.84
C THR A 151 1.20 3.00 -4.80
N VAL A 152 0.90 3.26 -6.07
CA VAL A 152 0.87 2.25 -7.13
C VAL A 152 1.83 2.62 -8.25
N GLN A 153 2.50 1.61 -8.78
CA GLN A 153 3.34 1.72 -9.98
C GLN A 153 2.91 0.69 -11.00
N ASP A 154 2.84 1.10 -12.26
CA ASP A 154 2.56 0.23 -13.38
C ASP A 154 3.41 0.73 -14.57
N PRO A 155 4.23 -0.14 -15.20
CA PRO A 155 5.18 0.29 -16.23
C PRO A 155 4.53 0.54 -17.59
N ASP A 156 3.34 0.00 -17.84
CA ASP A 156 2.65 0.05 -19.14
C ASP A 156 1.29 0.76 -19.10
N THR A 157 0.75 1.04 -17.92
CA THR A 157 -0.52 1.75 -17.72
C THR A 157 -0.33 3.01 -16.86
N PRO A 158 -0.62 4.22 -17.39
CA PRO A 158 -0.61 5.44 -16.58
C PRO A 158 -1.56 5.38 -15.38
N LEU A 159 -1.17 6.02 -14.26
CA LEU A 159 -1.90 5.96 -12.99
C LEU A 159 -3.36 6.43 -13.08
N ASP A 160 -3.65 7.40 -13.96
CA ASP A 160 -4.99 7.94 -14.20
C ASP A 160 -5.89 7.04 -15.07
N GLU A 161 -5.32 6.03 -15.72
CA GLU A 161 -6.05 4.99 -16.44
C GLU A 161 -6.34 3.75 -15.57
N LEU A 162 -5.66 3.62 -14.42
CA LEU A 162 -5.89 2.52 -13.47
C LEU A 162 -7.23 2.68 -12.73
N LYS A 163 -7.88 1.54 -12.46
CA LYS A 163 -9.13 1.47 -11.69
C LYS A 163 -8.87 1.05 -10.26
N PHE A 164 -9.48 1.75 -9.31
CA PHE A 164 -9.31 1.55 -7.88
C PHE A 164 -10.64 1.20 -7.22
N GLU A 165 -10.70 0.06 -6.53
CA GLU A 165 -11.86 -0.40 -5.76
C GLU A 165 -11.47 -0.54 -4.29
N TRP A 166 -12.00 0.33 -3.45
CA TRP A 166 -11.72 0.34 -2.01
C TRP A 166 -12.81 -0.42 -1.23
N SER A 167 -12.39 -1.20 -0.24
CA SER A 167 -13.27 -1.94 0.66
C SER A 167 -12.69 -2.03 2.07
N ALA A 168 -13.56 -2.19 3.07
CA ALA A 168 -13.18 -2.36 4.46
C ALA A 168 -14.24 -3.17 5.21
N GLU A 169 -13.85 -3.80 6.30
CA GLU A 169 -14.75 -4.55 7.19
C GLU A 169 -15.70 -3.62 7.99
N ALA A 170 -15.31 -2.35 8.14
CA ALA A 170 -16.10 -1.33 8.82
C ALA A 170 -15.79 0.07 8.25
N GLY A 171 -16.71 1.01 8.45
CA GLY A 171 -16.61 2.40 7.96
C GLY A 171 -17.06 2.55 6.50
N THR A 172 -16.92 3.75 5.95
CA THR A 172 -17.39 4.08 4.60
C THR A 172 -16.38 4.93 3.84
N PHE A 173 -16.22 4.67 2.54
CA PHE A 173 -15.34 5.44 1.67
C PHE A 173 -16.07 6.56 0.93
N SER A 174 -15.34 7.62 0.60
CA SER A 174 -15.74 8.64 -0.36
C SER A 174 -14.54 9.07 -1.22
N GLY A 175 -14.81 9.47 -2.46
CA GLY A 175 -13.77 9.74 -3.46
C GLY A 175 -13.42 8.51 -4.31
N THR A 176 -12.47 8.68 -5.22
CA THR A 176 -12.04 7.67 -6.20
C THR A 176 -10.55 7.78 -6.46
N GLY A 177 -9.94 6.72 -7.01
CA GLY A 177 -8.53 6.71 -7.39
C GLY A 177 -7.60 6.27 -6.27
N PRO A 178 -6.30 6.64 -6.32
CA PRO A 178 -5.30 6.18 -5.37
C PRO A 178 -5.43 6.83 -3.99
N VAL A 179 -6.20 7.92 -3.86
CA VAL A 179 -6.44 8.63 -2.60
C VAL A 179 -7.95 8.73 -2.38
N VAL A 180 -8.42 8.23 -1.25
CA VAL A 180 -9.83 8.30 -0.84
C VAL A 180 -9.94 8.75 0.60
N LYS A 181 -11.11 9.26 0.98
CA LYS A 181 -11.44 9.50 2.38
C LYS A 181 -12.15 8.28 2.95
N TRP A 182 -11.76 7.86 4.15
CA TRP A 182 -12.45 6.83 4.90
C TRP A 182 -13.01 7.42 6.19
N LEU A 183 -14.33 7.30 6.36
CA LEU A 183 -15.02 7.65 7.60
C LEU A 183 -15.09 6.40 8.46
N ALA A 184 -14.43 6.45 9.62
CA ALA A 184 -14.48 5.41 10.61
C ALA A 184 -15.91 5.21 11.15
N PRO A 185 -16.28 4.00 11.60
CA PRO A 185 -17.56 3.76 12.26
C PRO A 185 -17.81 4.74 13.41
N ALA A 186 -19.06 5.19 13.57
CA ALA A 186 -19.40 6.12 14.64
C ALA A 186 -19.43 5.49 16.04
N ALA A 187 -19.56 4.17 16.11
CA ALA A 187 -19.59 3.39 17.35
C ALA A 187 -19.14 1.95 17.07
N GLY A 188 -18.65 1.28 18.11
CA GLY A 188 -18.23 -0.12 18.02
C GLY A 188 -17.37 -0.53 19.21
N PRO A 189 -16.95 -1.80 19.28
CA PRO A 189 -15.93 -2.22 20.25
C PRO A 189 -14.60 -1.56 19.89
N THR A 190 -13.86 -1.10 20.90
CA THR A 190 -12.51 -0.57 20.73
C THR A 190 -11.58 -1.10 21.84
N PRO A 191 -10.27 -1.25 21.57
CA PRO A 191 -9.61 -1.07 20.27
C PRO A 191 -10.01 -2.16 19.25
N LEU A 192 -10.09 -1.80 17.96
CA LEU A 192 -10.42 -2.72 16.87
C LEU A 192 -9.44 -2.56 15.70
N GLN A 193 -8.96 -3.67 15.15
CA GLN A 193 -8.16 -3.65 13.93
C GLN A 193 -9.09 -3.77 12.72
N VAL A 194 -9.15 -2.71 11.90
CA VAL A 194 -9.94 -2.69 10.67
C VAL A 194 -9.03 -2.93 9.47
N ARG A 195 -9.32 -3.99 8.70
CA ARG A 195 -8.64 -4.22 7.42
C ARG A 195 -9.24 -3.32 6.34
N ILE A 196 -8.37 -2.55 5.69
CA ILE A 196 -8.70 -1.79 4.48
C ILE A 196 -7.98 -2.44 3.30
N THR A 197 -8.73 -2.71 2.24
CA THR A 197 -8.25 -3.36 1.02
C THR A 197 -8.51 -2.45 -0.17
N VAL A 198 -7.52 -2.36 -1.07
CA VAL A 198 -7.69 -1.78 -2.40
C VAL A 198 -7.40 -2.84 -3.45
N ALA A 199 -8.31 -2.98 -4.40
CA ALA A 199 -8.04 -3.67 -5.63
C ALA A 199 -7.71 -2.66 -6.72
N VAL A 200 -6.63 -2.92 -7.46
CA VAL A 200 -6.17 -2.07 -8.55
C VAL A 200 -6.15 -2.90 -9.83
N SER A 201 -6.79 -2.39 -10.88
CA SER A 201 -6.87 -3.07 -12.17
C SER A 201 -6.38 -2.20 -13.31
N ASP A 202 -5.61 -2.81 -14.20
CA ASP A 202 -5.35 -2.32 -15.55
C ASP A 202 -6.31 -3.06 -16.53
N PRO A 203 -6.23 -2.85 -17.86
CA PRO A 203 -7.09 -3.55 -18.84
C PRO A 203 -7.00 -5.09 -18.83
N SER A 204 -5.89 -5.65 -18.35
CA SER A 204 -5.50 -7.06 -18.42
C SER A 204 -5.29 -7.73 -17.05
N ASN A 205 -4.85 -6.98 -16.03
CA ASN A 205 -4.47 -7.49 -14.72
C ASN A 205 -5.26 -6.84 -13.58
N ARG A 206 -5.37 -7.57 -12.46
CA ARG A 206 -5.95 -7.07 -11.22
C ARG A 206 -5.13 -7.57 -10.03
N VAL A 207 -4.77 -6.67 -9.13
CA VAL A 207 -4.03 -6.95 -7.90
C VAL A 207 -4.77 -6.40 -6.70
N GLU A 208 -4.50 -6.97 -5.52
CA GLU A 208 -5.04 -6.48 -4.25
C GLU A 208 -3.93 -6.22 -3.25
N GLY A 209 -4.10 -5.16 -2.47
CA GLY A 209 -3.25 -4.82 -1.34
C GLY A 209 -4.11 -4.48 -0.14
N SER A 210 -3.62 -4.73 1.07
CA SER A 210 -4.33 -4.38 2.29
C SER A 210 -3.43 -3.78 3.35
N THR A 211 -4.04 -3.02 4.24
CA THR A 211 -3.41 -2.50 5.45
C THR A 211 -4.37 -2.61 6.63
N ILE A 212 -3.84 -2.49 7.84
CA ILE A 212 -4.63 -2.45 9.07
C ILE A 212 -4.66 -1.01 9.56
N VAL A 213 -5.83 -0.55 9.98
CA VAL A 213 -6.03 0.67 10.76
C VAL A 213 -6.47 0.27 12.16
N SER A 214 -5.78 0.76 13.18
CA SER A 214 -6.16 0.61 14.57
C SER A 214 -7.21 1.66 14.91
N LEU A 215 -8.44 1.22 15.16
CA LEU A 215 -9.60 2.03 15.48
C LEU A 215 -9.78 2.12 16.99
N HIS A 216 -9.92 3.34 17.51
CA HIS A 216 -9.98 3.63 18.94
C HIS A 216 -11.19 4.49 19.32
N ASP A 217 -11.59 4.39 20.59
CA ASP A 217 -12.33 5.45 21.28
C ASP A 217 -11.35 6.06 22.28
N SER A 218 -10.43 6.88 21.79
CA SER A 218 -9.28 7.30 22.59
C SER A 218 -9.68 8.08 23.84
N VAL A 219 -10.78 8.84 23.78
CA VAL A 219 -11.31 9.57 24.95
C VAL A 219 -11.72 8.58 26.02
N LYS A 220 -12.52 7.57 25.64
CA LYS A 220 -12.96 6.54 26.57
C LYS A 220 -11.81 5.68 27.07
N GLU A 221 -10.93 5.21 26.19
CA GLU A 221 -9.83 4.30 26.52
C GLU A 221 -8.85 4.95 27.49
N VAL A 222 -8.36 6.16 27.18
CA VAL A 222 -7.44 6.88 28.07
C VAL A 222 -8.12 7.27 29.37
N GLY A 223 -9.36 7.77 29.30
CA GLY A 223 -10.13 8.17 30.47
C GLY A 223 -10.42 7.02 31.44
N ASP A 224 -10.83 5.86 30.92
CA ASP A 224 -11.11 4.66 31.72
C ASP A 224 -9.84 4.11 32.38
N MET A 225 -8.70 4.12 31.68
CA MET A 225 -7.42 3.71 32.27
C MET A 225 -6.97 4.67 33.39
N ALA A 226 -7.00 5.98 33.15
CA ALA A 226 -6.63 6.99 34.14
C ALA A 226 -7.51 6.90 35.39
N ARG A 227 -8.83 6.76 35.18
CA ARG A 227 -9.79 6.60 36.27
C ARG A 227 -9.56 5.31 37.05
N ARG A 228 -9.25 4.21 36.37
CA ARG A 228 -8.93 2.92 37.00
C ARG A 228 -7.68 3.00 37.84
N PHE A 229 -6.62 3.61 37.34
CA PHE A 229 -5.41 3.89 38.10
C PHE A 229 -5.73 4.61 39.42
N LEU A 230 -6.54 5.68 39.37
CA LEU A 230 -6.88 6.45 40.56
C LEU A 230 -7.82 5.72 41.52
N LEU A 231 -8.71 4.87 41.01
CA LEU A 231 -9.53 3.98 41.83
C LEU A 231 -8.66 2.93 42.55
N ASP A 232 -7.73 2.30 41.84
CA ASP A 232 -6.80 1.33 42.42
C ASP A 232 -5.86 2.01 43.43
N PHE A 233 -5.39 3.22 43.11
CA PHE A 233 -4.62 4.05 44.02
C PHE A 233 -5.42 4.39 45.28
N SER A 234 -6.71 4.69 45.15
CA SER A 234 -7.60 4.98 46.27
C SER A 234 -7.85 3.78 47.18
N ASP A 235 -7.76 2.56 46.65
CA ASP A 235 -7.96 1.34 47.41
C ASP A 235 -6.68 0.95 48.18
N SER A 236 -6.63 1.37 49.44
CA SER A 236 -5.53 1.05 50.35
C SER A 236 -5.38 -0.46 50.65
N THR A 237 -6.32 -1.31 50.26
CA THR A 237 -6.20 -2.77 50.38
C THR A 237 -5.34 -3.38 49.27
N ILE A 238 -5.18 -2.70 48.12
CA ILE A 238 -4.26 -3.09 47.07
C ILE A 238 -2.84 -2.73 47.52
N LYS A 239 -2.07 -3.75 47.92
CA LYS A 239 -0.70 -3.60 48.43
C LYS A 239 0.39 -3.68 47.37
N ASP A 240 0.12 -4.35 46.24
CA ASP A 240 1.07 -4.47 45.15
C ASP A 240 1.01 -3.22 44.25
N PRO A 241 2.08 -2.41 44.17
CA PRO A 241 2.11 -1.24 43.30
C PRO A 241 1.97 -1.58 41.82
N ASP A 242 2.43 -2.76 41.39
CA ASP A 242 2.34 -3.15 39.99
C ASP A 242 0.89 -3.45 39.56
N ALA A 243 0.02 -3.82 40.51
CA ALA A 243 -1.41 -3.96 40.28
C ALA A 243 -2.10 -2.60 40.08
N VAL A 244 -1.70 -1.57 40.83
CA VAL A 244 -2.19 -0.19 40.67
C VAL A 244 -1.73 0.39 39.32
N LEU A 245 -0.49 0.12 38.95
CA LEU A 245 0.14 0.64 37.73
C LEU A 245 -0.08 -0.24 36.50
N ARG A 246 -1.05 -1.15 36.48
CA ARG A 246 -1.24 -2.15 35.42
C ARG A 246 -1.28 -1.59 33.99
N ASP A 247 -1.79 -0.37 33.82
CA ASP A 247 -1.99 0.29 32.52
C ASP A 247 -0.84 1.24 32.14
N PHE A 248 0.15 1.42 33.02
CA PHE A 248 1.32 2.25 32.75
C PHE A 248 2.31 1.56 31.81
N SER A 249 2.76 2.30 30.80
CA SER A 249 3.79 1.90 29.87
C SER A 249 5.09 1.54 30.60
N ARG A 250 5.85 0.65 29.98
CA ARG A 250 7.21 0.28 30.37
C ARG A 250 8.24 0.71 29.32
N SER A 251 7.81 1.44 28.29
CA SER A 251 8.68 1.85 27.21
C SER A 251 9.47 3.11 27.58
N ALA A 252 10.53 3.37 26.82
CA ALA A 252 11.34 4.57 26.97
C ALA A 252 10.57 5.87 26.68
N ARG A 253 9.37 5.80 26.06
CA ARG A 253 8.52 6.99 25.84
C ARG A 253 7.99 7.58 27.14
N CYS A 254 7.89 6.77 28.19
CA CYS A 254 7.46 7.18 29.52
C CYS A 254 8.59 7.00 30.56
N GLU A 255 9.85 7.20 30.15
CA GLU A 255 11.00 6.96 31.02
C GLU A 255 10.88 7.70 32.37
N GLY A 256 11.11 6.97 33.46
CA GLY A 256 11.01 7.50 34.83
C GLY A 256 9.58 7.65 35.36
N GLY A 257 8.57 7.81 34.50
CA GLY A 257 7.17 8.03 34.90
C GLY A 257 6.61 6.89 35.73
N ARG A 258 6.60 5.66 35.20
CA ARG A 258 6.10 4.49 35.93
C ARG A 258 6.85 4.24 37.25
N SER A 259 8.18 4.37 37.26
CA SER A 259 8.98 4.12 38.47
C SER A 259 8.73 5.17 39.55
N ALA A 260 8.54 6.43 39.15
CA ALA A 260 8.13 7.50 40.04
C ALA A 260 6.77 7.21 40.68
N GLU A 261 5.77 6.87 39.86
CA GLU A 261 4.43 6.54 40.36
C GLU A 261 4.45 5.33 41.30
N LYS A 262 5.33 4.36 41.04
CA LYS A 262 5.50 3.20 41.91
C LYS A 262 5.97 3.62 43.31
N GLU A 263 6.96 4.50 43.38
CA GLU A 263 7.47 5.05 44.63
C GLU A 263 6.36 5.82 45.38
N ASP A 264 5.53 6.58 44.66
CA ASP A 264 4.44 7.36 45.25
C ASP A 264 3.31 6.46 45.78
N VAL A 265 2.98 5.36 45.09
CA VAL A 265 2.08 4.31 45.61
C VAL A 265 2.66 3.68 46.87
N GLU A 266 3.93 3.27 46.86
CA GLU A 266 4.59 2.63 48.01
C GLU A 266 4.58 3.54 49.24
N LYS A 267 4.98 4.81 49.07
CA LYS A 267 4.92 5.83 50.14
C LYS A 267 3.50 6.05 50.65
N ASN A 268 2.52 6.12 49.75
CA ASN A 268 1.13 6.27 50.14
C ASN A 268 0.68 5.11 51.03
N ARG A 269 0.99 3.87 50.66
CA ARG A 269 0.65 2.66 51.43
C ARG A 269 1.37 2.57 52.76
N GLU A 270 2.54 3.19 52.90
CA GLU A 270 3.30 3.25 54.14
C GLU A 270 2.79 4.33 55.11
N HIS A 271 2.37 5.48 54.57
CA HIS A 271 2.07 6.69 55.36
C HIS A 271 0.58 6.95 55.57
N TYR A 272 -0.27 6.44 54.69
CA TYR A 272 -1.69 6.75 54.69
C TYR A 272 -2.57 5.51 54.57
N GLN A 273 -3.74 5.61 55.17
CA GLN A 273 -4.88 4.74 54.85
C GLN A 273 -6.00 5.61 54.32
N ILE A 274 -6.34 5.45 53.04
CA ILE A 274 -7.48 6.13 52.43
C ILE A 274 -8.75 5.49 52.99
N LEU A 275 -9.53 6.29 53.70
CA LEU A 275 -10.77 5.88 54.36
C LEU A 275 -11.96 5.99 53.41
N ASP A 276 -11.93 6.97 52.53
CA ASP A 276 -13.02 7.30 51.60
C ASP A 276 -12.46 8.12 50.43
N SER A 277 -12.98 7.90 49.23
CA SER A 277 -12.54 8.60 48.03
C SER A 277 -13.67 8.90 47.06
N SER A 278 -13.44 9.86 46.17
CA SER A 278 -14.26 10.13 45.00
C SER A 278 -13.35 10.30 43.80
N VAL A 279 -13.60 9.55 42.73
CA VAL A 279 -12.89 9.65 41.45
C VAL A 279 -13.92 9.94 40.37
N GLY A 280 -13.88 11.17 39.85
CA GLY A 280 -14.79 11.68 38.85
C GLY A 280 -14.55 11.12 37.45
N ASP A 281 -15.28 11.66 36.48
CA ASP A 281 -15.08 11.35 35.07
C ASP A 281 -13.85 12.09 34.53
N ALA A 282 -13.11 11.42 33.65
CA ALA A 282 -11.93 11.98 33.02
C ALA A 282 -12.33 12.92 31.87
N SER A 283 -11.72 14.11 31.82
CA SER A 283 -11.71 14.97 30.64
C SER A 283 -10.41 14.73 29.87
N VAL A 284 -10.49 14.30 28.61
CA VAL A 284 -9.32 13.89 27.82
C VAL A 284 -9.01 14.88 26.71
N THR A 285 -7.74 15.26 26.57
CA THR A 285 -7.22 16.08 25.48
C THR A 285 -6.11 15.35 24.72
N PHE A 286 -5.92 15.67 23.44
CA PHE A 286 -4.93 15.04 22.58
C PHE A 286 -3.93 16.04 22.01
N GLN A 287 -2.66 15.68 22.07
CA GLN A 287 -1.58 16.37 21.39
C GLN A 287 -0.45 15.37 21.15
N PHE A 288 -0.51 14.63 20.03
CA PHE A 288 0.49 13.62 19.70
C PHE A 288 1.91 14.19 19.68
N ALA A 289 2.83 13.47 20.33
CA ALA A 289 4.22 13.87 20.54
C ALA A 289 4.36 15.32 21.07
N GLY A 290 3.51 15.70 22.03
CA GLY A 290 3.45 17.05 22.58
C GLY A 290 3.30 17.08 24.10
N ARG A 291 2.67 18.14 24.61
CA ARG A 291 2.40 18.34 26.04
C ARG A 291 0.90 18.49 26.29
N PRO A 292 0.15 17.37 26.23
CA PRO A 292 -1.31 17.42 26.23
C PRO A 292 -1.92 17.94 27.54
N CYS A 293 -1.18 17.89 28.66
CA CYS A 293 -1.59 18.44 29.96
C CYS A 293 -1.19 19.92 30.19
N GLY A 294 -0.79 20.66 29.14
CA GLY A 294 -0.50 22.09 29.24
C GLY A 294 0.81 22.44 29.96
N ALA A 295 0.84 23.56 30.69
CA ALA A 295 2.04 24.14 31.31
C ALA A 295 2.46 23.49 32.64
N LEU A 296 2.02 22.26 32.92
CA LEU A 296 2.50 21.50 34.08
C LEU A 296 4.03 21.31 33.94
N ALA A 297 4.76 21.53 35.04
CA ALA A 297 6.23 21.43 35.08
C ALA A 297 6.74 19.98 34.86
N SER A 298 5.86 19.02 35.09
CA SER A 298 5.88 17.57 34.84
C SER A 298 4.40 17.18 34.94
N PRO A 299 3.79 16.39 34.03
CA PRO A 299 4.25 15.10 33.52
C PRO A 299 5.05 15.20 32.19
N PRO A 300 5.69 14.12 31.72
CA PRO A 300 6.49 14.13 30.50
C PRO A 300 5.64 14.42 29.25
N ASP A 301 6.34 14.64 28.14
CA ASP A 301 5.73 14.65 26.81
C ASP A 301 4.89 13.38 26.61
N GLY A 302 3.74 13.51 25.96
CA GLY A 302 2.77 12.43 25.78
C GLY A 302 1.91 12.68 24.54
N ASP A 303 0.98 11.76 24.28
CA ASP A 303 0.05 11.85 23.16
C ASP A 303 -1.36 12.30 23.61
N ALA A 304 -1.74 11.96 24.84
CA ALA A 304 -2.99 12.38 25.46
C ALA A 304 -2.82 12.74 26.94
N CYS A 305 -3.79 13.49 27.47
CA CYS A 305 -3.89 13.85 28.88
C CYS A 305 -5.31 13.58 29.37
N ALA A 306 -5.45 12.90 30.50
CA ALA A 306 -6.69 12.77 31.23
C ALA A 306 -6.64 13.61 32.51
N ALA A 307 -7.50 14.62 32.60
CA ALA A 307 -7.74 15.37 33.83
C ALA A 307 -8.89 14.71 34.60
N VAL A 308 -8.61 14.20 35.80
CA VAL A 308 -9.57 13.44 36.61
C VAL A 308 -9.78 14.14 37.95
N PRO A 309 -10.99 14.67 38.24
CA PRO A 309 -11.29 15.23 39.55
C PRO A 309 -11.25 14.15 40.63
N THR A 310 -10.50 14.38 41.69
CA THR A 310 -10.33 13.42 42.79
C THR A 310 -10.47 14.07 44.16
N ARG A 311 -10.94 13.29 45.13
CA ARG A 311 -10.95 13.63 46.54
C ARG A 311 -10.58 12.40 47.35
N TRP A 312 -9.72 12.58 48.35
CA TRP A 312 -9.36 11.53 49.30
C TRP A 312 -9.49 12.03 50.73
N ARG A 313 -10.13 11.21 51.57
CA ARG A 313 -10.11 11.36 53.02
C ARG A 313 -9.25 10.25 53.60
N SER A 314 -8.18 10.63 54.29
CA SER A 314 -7.10 9.69 54.64
C SER A 314 -6.71 9.82 56.11
N LEU A 315 -6.42 8.68 56.71
CA LEU A 315 -5.80 8.55 58.03
C LEU A 315 -4.28 8.54 57.89
N CYS A 316 -3.61 9.35 58.70
CA CYS A 316 -2.17 9.35 58.91
C CYS A 316 -1.72 8.12 59.71
N LEU A 317 -0.89 7.26 59.13
CA LEU A 317 -0.34 6.08 59.81
C LEU A 317 0.96 6.37 60.56
N LYS A 318 1.71 7.39 60.13
CA LYS A 318 2.98 7.81 60.71
C LYS A 318 3.01 9.31 60.93
N THR A 319 3.86 9.75 61.85
CA THR A 319 4.16 11.17 62.06
C THR A 319 5.33 11.59 61.17
N PHE A 320 5.15 12.63 60.37
CA PHE A 320 6.17 13.34 59.58
C PHE A 320 5.76 14.81 59.44
N ASP A 321 6.53 15.62 58.70
CA ASP A 321 6.46 17.09 58.72
C ASP A 321 5.05 17.70 58.57
N GLU A 322 4.08 17.00 57.96
CA GLU A 322 2.74 17.52 57.66
C GLU A 322 1.57 16.61 58.04
N CYS A 323 1.82 15.57 58.83
CA CYS A 323 0.81 14.56 59.15
C CYS A 323 1.23 13.90 60.46
N THR A 324 0.36 13.96 61.49
CA THR A 324 0.59 13.27 62.77
C THR A 324 -0.12 11.93 62.73
N ALA A 325 0.54 10.86 63.20
CA ALA A 325 -0.09 9.55 63.28
C ALA A 325 -1.43 9.63 64.05
N GLY A 326 -2.52 9.17 63.43
CA GLY A 326 -3.88 9.24 63.94
C GLY A 326 -4.73 10.38 63.37
N ASP A 327 -4.12 11.40 62.76
CA ASP A 327 -4.85 12.51 62.15
C ASP A 327 -5.62 12.06 60.91
N ILE A 328 -6.76 12.70 60.67
CA ILE A 328 -7.56 12.49 59.45
C ILE A 328 -7.63 13.80 58.68
N GLY A 329 -7.19 13.76 57.41
CA GLY A 329 -7.25 14.89 56.50
C GLY A 329 -8.10 14.58 55.27
N THR A 330 -8.56 15.63 54.59
CA THR A 330 -9.20 15.52 53.27
C THR A 330 -8.50 16.42 52.28
N ILE A 331 -8.17 15.89 51.11
CA ILE A 331 -7.66 16.67 49.99
C ILE A 331 -8.58 16.50 48.78
N ALA A 332 -8.71 17.55 47.98
CA ALA A 332 -9.48 17.53 46.75
C ALA A 332 -8.74 18.30 45.65
N GLY A 333 -8.88 17.85 44.41
CA GLY A 333 -8.12 18.38 43.29
C GLY A 333 -8.42 17.66 42.00
N THR A 334 -7.49 17.79 41.06
CA THR A 334 -7.49 17.14 39.75
C THR A 334 -6.15 16.45 39.57
N ASP A 335 -6.21 15.18 39.23
CA ASP A 335 -5.05 14.42 38.80
C ASP A 335 -4.93 14.47 37.28
N PHE A 336 -3.75 14.83 36.77
CA PHE A 336 -3.47 14.90 35.34
C PHE A 336 -2.60 13.71 34.93
N VAL A 337 -3.21 12.72 34.28
CA VAL A 337 -2.53 11.50 33.82
C VAL A 337 -2.18 11.62 32.35
N THR A 338 -0.89 11.53 32.00
CA THR A 338 -0.47 11.45 30.59
C THR A 338 -0.56 10.04 30.05
N ALA A 339 -0.79 9.93 28.74
CA ALA A 339 -0.78 8.68 28.03
C ALA A 339 -0.05 8.79 26.69
N VAL A 340 0.49 7.67 26.24
CA VAL A 340 1.12 7.50 24.92
C VAL A 340 0.38 6.43 24.13
N PHE A 341 0.37 6.61 22.82
CA PHE A 341 -0.09 5.61 21.88
C PHE A 341 1.10 4.82 21.34
N GLU A 342 1.24 3.56 21.74
CA GLU A 342 2.33 2.70 21.32
C GLU A 342 1.85 1.29 21.00
N GLN A 343 2.46 0.66 20.00
CA GLN A 343 2.11 -0.72 19.61
C GLN A 343 0.60 -0.90 19.34
N SER A 344 -0.04 0.11 18.76
CA SER A 344 -1.49 0.14 18.48
C SER A 344 -2.38 0.13 19.74
N GLN A 345 -1.88 0.61 20.88
CA GLN A 345 -2.62 0.68 22.14
C GLN A 345 -2.27 1.95 22.92
N TRP A 346 -3.24 2.46 23.69
CA TRP A 346 -2.99 3.48 24.69
C TRP A 346 -2.33 2.88 25.94
N ARG A 347 -1.39 3.63 26.53
CA ARG A 347 -0.74 3.32 27.82
C ARG A 347 -0.53 4.59 28.62
N LEU A 348 -0.70 4.51 29.95
CA LEU A 348 -0.43 5.65 30.83
C LEU A 348 1.09 5.86 30.99
N CYS A 349 1.54 7.10 31.22
CA CYS A 349 2.96 7.42 31.41
C CYS A 349 3.27 7.87 32.83
N ALA A 350 2.58 8.90 33.30
CA ALA A 350 2.79 9.54 34.59
C ALA A 350 1.51 10.26 35.02
N SER A 351 1.42 10.61 36.30
CA SER A 351 0.41 11.51 36.85
C SER A 351 1.05 12.73 37.52
N ASP A 352 0.25 13.78 37.65
CA ASP A 352 0.57 14.97 38.44
C ASP A 352 -0.73 15.54 39.01
N TYR A 353 -0.84 15.55 40.33
CA TYR A 353 -2.00 15.95 41.09
C TYR A 353 -1.90 17.41 41.54
N LYS A 354 -2.91 18.18 41.15
CA LYS A 354 -3.11 19.56 41.58
C LYS A 354 -4.36 19.66 42.41
N GLY A 355 -4.22 20.04 43.67
CA GLY A 355 -5.34 20.18 44.59
C GLY A 355 -4.96 21.07 45.75
N ASP A 356 -5.81 21.12 46.76
CA ASP A 356 -5.58 21.86 47.99
C ASP A 356 -5.97 20.98 49.18
N GLY A 357 -5.31 21.19 50.33
CA GLY A 357 -5.68 20.54 51.58
C GLY A 357 -4.51 20.36 52.56
N PRO A 358 -4.80 19.91 53.79
CA PRO A 358 -3.85 19.89 54.91
C PRO A 358 -2.80 18.77 54.86
N LEU A 359 -2.80 17.94 53.81
CA LEU A 359 -1.87 16.81 53.64
C LEU A 359 -1.00 17.05 52.37
N ARG A 360 0.15 17.77 52.42
CA ARG A 360 0.93 18.09 51.19
C ARG A 360 2.47 18.23 51.39
N PRO A 361 3.22 17.12 51.41
CA PRO A 361 3.68 16.58 50.13
C PRO A 361 3.68 15.04 50.09
N ASN A 362 3.82 14.47 48.87
CA ASN A 362 3.94 13.02 48.61
C ASN A 362 2.67 12.17 48.87
N PHE A 363 1.47 12.78 48.88
CA PHE A 363 0.24 11.97 48.94
C PHE A 363 0.07 11.18 47.65
N ILE A 364 0.18 11.87 46.52
CA ILE A 364 0.36 11.43 45.13
C ILE A 364 1.10 12.59 44.45
N ARG A 365 1.89 12.32 43.42
CA ARG A 365 2.83 13.30 42.85
C ARG A 365 2.14 14.55 42.34
#